data_AF-G9WYI5-F1
#
_entry.id   AF-G9WYI5-F1
#
_cell.length_a   1.000
_cell.length_b   1.000
_cell.length_c   1.000
_cell.angle_alpha   90.00
_cell.angle_beta   90.00
_cell.angle_gamma   90.00
#
_symmetry.space_group_name_H-M   'P 1'
#
loop_
_entity.id
_entity.type
_entity.pdbx_description
1 polymer ?
#
loop_
_entity_poly.entity_id
_entity_poly.type
_entity_poly.pdbx_seq_one_letter_code
_entity_poly.pdbx_strand_id
1 'polypeptide(L)'
;MTLEERVFERKRFILDKLVKYGFHKIASEYLYETDFMDGDFHAIIIISEKGIITGKVVDVMNEEEYAQLRMENLNGCLYQECKKRI
;
A
#
# COMPACT_ATOMS: atom_id res chain seq x y z
N MET A 1 -13.73 -5.61 8.58
CA MET A 1 -12.45 -5.13 9.13
C MET A 1 -11.43 -5.31 8.02
N THR A 2 -10.88 -4.23 7.47
CA THR A 2 -9.97 -4.30 6.32
C THR A 2 -8.58 -4.80 6.75
N LEU A 3 -7.74 -5.18 5.78
CA LEU A 3 -6.37 -5.62 6.04
C LEU A 3 -5.58 -4.52 6.76
N GLU A 4 -5.75 -3.27 6.33
CA GLU A 4 -5.10 -2.10 6.89
C GLU A 4 -5.54 -1.88 8.35
N GLU A 5 -6.85 -1.97 8.63
CA GLU A 5 -7.36 -1.86 10.00
C GLU A 5 -6.75 -2.93 10.92
N ARG A 6 -6.61 -4.19 10.44
CA ARG A 6 -6.02 -5.28 11.24
C ARG A 6 -4.53 -5.08 11.52
N VAL A 7 -3.77 -4.60 10.53
CA VAL A 7 -2.31 -4.38 10.67
C VAL A 7 -2.04 -3.22 11.64
N PHE A 8 -2.88 -2.19 11.62
CA PHE A 8 -2.67 -0.96 12.38
C PHE A 8 -3.57 -0.79 13.61
N GLU A 9 -4.42 -1.77 13.95
CA GLU A 9 -5.40 -1.74 15.05
C GLU A 9 -4.79 -1.28 16.39
N ARG A 10 -3.54 -1.65 16.67
CA ARG A 10 -2.83 -1.36 17.92
C ARG A 10 -1.71 -0.35 17.77
N LYS A 11 -1.69 0.40 16.66
CA LYS A 11 -0.64 1.37 16.34
C LYS A 11 -1.22 2.77 16.40
N ARG A 12 -0.52 3.66 17.10
CA ARG A 12 -0.83 5.10 17.10
C ARG A 12 0.16 5.82 16.20
N PHE A 13 -0.35 6.55 15.21
CA PHE A 13 0.48 7.35 14.33
C PHE A 13 0.99 8.59 15.06
N ILE A 14 2.29 8.84 14.89
CA ILE A 14 2.93 10.09 15.35
C ILE A 14 3.18 10.89 14.08
N LEU A 15 2.43 11.98 13.90
CA LEU A 15 2.41 12.78 12.67
C LEU A 15 3.81 13.27 12.29
N ASP A 16 4.59 13.73 13.26
CA ASP A 16 6.01 14.09 13.08
C ASP A 16 6.87 12.96 12.48
N LYS A 17 6.59 11.71 12.86
CA LYS A 17 7.33 10.55 12.32
C LYS A 17 6.89 10.23 10.90
N LEU A 18 5.62 10.45 10.54
CA LEU A 18 5.13 10.29 9.18
C LEU A 18 5.82 11.28 8.24
N VAL A 19 5.84 12.56 8.60
CA VAL A 19 6.49 13.60 7.78
C VAL A 19 7.98 13.32 7.63
N LYS A 20 8.68 12.93 8.71
CA LYS A 20 10.10 12.56 8.65
C LYS A 20 10.39 11.32 7.80
N TYR A 21 9.44 10.40 7.70
CA TYR A 21 9.57 9.20 6.86
C TYR A 21 9.45 9.54 5.37
N GLY A 22 8.73 10.61 5.03
CA GLY A 22 8.47 11.01 3.64
C GLY A 22 6.99 11.21 3.30
N PHE A 23 6.09 11.16 4.29
CA PHE A 23 4.70 11.53 4.04
C PHE A 23 4.57 13.04 3.84
N HIS A 24 3.81 13.42 2.82
CA HIS A 24 3.42 14.79 2.56
C HIS A 24 2.04 15.08 3.13
N LYS A 25 1.90 16.17 3.89
CA LYS A 25 0.59 16.61 4.37
C LYS A 25 -0.17 17.30 3.24
N ILE A 26 -1.35 16.79 2.89
CA ILE A 26 -2.25 17.36 1.90
C ILE A 26 -3.59 17.61 2.58
N ALA A 27 -3.95 18.89 2.73
CA ALA A 27 -5.13 19.32 3.49
C ALA A 27 -5.21 18.67 4.89
N SER A 28 -6.12 17.72 5.09
CA SER A 28 -6.37 17.02 6.36
C SER A 28 -5.89 15.56 6.37
N GLU A 29 -5.02 15.22 5.42
CA GLU A 29 -4.52 13.86 5.21
C GLU A 29 -3.00 13.86 5.00
N TYR A 30 -2.39 12.70 5.21
CA TYR A 30 -0.98 12.44 4.97
C TYR A 30 -0.86 11.42 3.86
N LEU A 31 -0.22 11.82 2.77
CA LEU A 31 -0.01 11.03 1.57
C LEU A 31 1.44 10.55 1.51
N TYR A 32 1.63 9.27 1.19
CA TYR A 32 2.92 8.71 0.82
C TYR A 32 2.76 7.93 -0.48
N GLU A 33 3.66 8.21 -1.42
CA GLU A 33 3.68 7.61 -2.74
C GLU A 33 5.07 7.08 -3.01
N THR A 34 5.15 5.86 -3.55
CA THR A 34 6.42 5.28 -3.95
C THR A 34 6.22 4.26 -5.05
N ASP A 35 7.15 4.24 -6.00
CA ASP A 35 7.27 3.17 -6.95
C ASP A 35 8.03 1.99 -6.33
N PHE A 36 7.70 0.77 -6.75
CA PHE A 36 8.39 -0.45 -6.35
C PHE A 36 8.33 -1.49 -7.47
N MET A 37 9.16 -2.54 -7.38
CA MET A 37 9.40 -3.51 -8.46
C MET A 37 9.81 -2.81 -9.77
N ASP A 38 10.94 -2.09 -9.72
CA ASP A 38 11.52 -1.39 -10.88
C ASP A 38 10.60 -0.39 -11.60
N GLY A 39 9.52 0.06 -10.93
CA GLY A 39 8.57 1.02 -11.48
C GLY A 39 7.31 0.39 -12.05
N ASP A 40 7.16 -0.93 -11.97
CA ASP A 40 5.96 -1.62 -12.47
C ASP A 40 4.71 -1.31 -11.62
N PHE A 41 4.91 -0.97 -10.34
CA PHE A 41 3.82 -0.67 -9.43
C PHE A 41 4.05 0.63 -8.67
N HIS A 42 2.95 1.37 -8.52
CA HIS A 42 2.89 2.61 -7.75
C HIS A 42 2.02 2.41 -6.52
N ALA A 43 2.62 2.51 -5.32
CA ALA A 43 1.90 2.43 -4.06
C ALA A 43 1.51 3.83 -3.58
N ILE A 44 0.24 3.96 -3.19
CA ILE A 44 -0.35 5.17 -2.64
C ILE A 44 -0.92 4.82 -1.25
N ILE A 45 -0.42 5.48 -0.22
CA ILE A 45 -0.87 5.33 1.17
C ILE A 45 -1.38 6.66 1.68
N ILE A 46 -2.63 6.68 2.12
CA ILE A 46 -3.30 7.85 2.67
C ILE A 46 -3.64 7.58 4.13
N ILE A 47 -3.28 8.51 5.01
CA ILE A 47 -3.60 8.48 6.43
C ILE A 47 -4.34 9.76 6.80
N SER A 48 -5.58 9.64 7.26
CA SER A 48 -6.34 10.79 7.77
C SER A 48 -5.81 11.23 9.15
N GLU A 49 -6.06 12.49 9.53
CA GLU A 49 -5.76 12.97 10.89
C GLU A 49 -6.47 12.17 12.01
N LYS A 50 -7.57 11.48 11.67
CA LYS A 50 -8.29 10.58 12.58
C LYS A 50 -7.65 9.20 12.72
N GLY A 51 -6.59 8.91 11.97
CA GLY A 51 -5.88 7.63 11.96
C GLY A 51 -6.51 6.55 11.08
N ILE A 52 -7.50 6.91 10.25
CA ILE A 52 -8.02 6.02 9.21
C ILE A 52 -6.99 5.93 8.09
N ILE A 53 -6.68 4.72 7.64
CA ILE A 53 -5.67 4.43 6.62
C ILE A 53 -6.34 3.82 5.40
N THR A 54 -5.96 4.32 4.24
CA THR A 54 -6.37 3.76 2.95
C THR A 54 -5.12 3.50 2.13
N GLY A 55 -4.93 2.25 1.69
CA GLY A 55 -3.88 1.87 0.77
C GLY A 55 -4.45 1.54 -0.60
N LYS A 56 -3.74 1.95 -1.65
CA LYS A 56 -3.99 1.57 -3.03
C LYS A 56 -2.66 1.27 -3.71
N VAL A 57 -2.66 0.30 -4.62
CA VAL A 57 -1.55 0.08 -5.56
C VAL A 57 -2.10 0.20 -6.96
N VAL A 58 -1.35 0.86 -7.83
CA VAL A 58 -1.65 1.01 -9.25
C VAL A 58 -0.59 0.23 -10.02
N ASP A 59 -1.04 -0.60 -10.96
CA ASP A 59 -0.18 -1.20 -11.97
C ASP A 59 0.12 -0.12 -13.02
N VAL A 60 1.37 0.28 -13.13
CA VAL A 60 1.79 1.39 -14.02
C VAL A 60 1.65 0.97 -15.49
N MET A 61 1.78 -0.32 -15.80
CA MET A 61 1.66 -0.82 -17.18
C MET A 61 0.23 -0.79 -17.69
N ASN A 62 -0.74 -1.01 -16.79
CA ASN A 62 -2.16 -1.04 -17.13
C ASN A 62 -2.91 0.25 -16.73
N GLU A 63 -2.27 1.15 -15.97
CA GLU A 63 -2.88 2.33 -15.34
C GLU A 63 -4.10 1.98 -14.44
N GLU A 64 -4.18 0.73 -14.00
CA GLU A 64 -5.33 0.18 -13.28
C GLU A 64 -5.01 -0.06 -11.81
N GLU A 65 -6.04 0.08 -10.96
CA GLU A 65 -5.90 -0.28 -9.55
C GLU A 65 -5.68 -1.79 -9.41
N TYR A 66 -4.59 -2.16 -8.73
CA TYR A 66 -4.24 -3.53 -8.46
C TYR A 66 -5.13 -4.12 -7.35
N ALA A 67 -6.36 -4.47 -7.72
CA ALA A 67 -7.41 -4.94 -6.82
C ALA A 67 -7.10 -6.29 -6.15
N GLN A 68 -6.13 -7.06 -6.67
CA GLN A 68 -5.75 -8.35 -6.10
C GLN A 68 -5.22 -8.24 -4.66
N LEU A 69 -4.75 -7.07 -4.21
CA LEU A 69 -4.37 -6.84 -2.81
C LEU A 69 -5.50 -7.05 -1.80
N ARG A 70 -6.76 -6.98 -2.25
CA ARG A 70 -7.96 -7.12 -1.40
C ARG A 70 -8.55 -8.52 -1.41
N MET A 71 -7.98 -9.46 -2.17
CA MET A 71 -8.46 -10.85 -2.17
C MET A 71 -7.95 -11.58 -0.92
N GLU A 72 -8.85 -11.83 0.05
CA GLU A 72 -8.56 -12.57 1.29
C GLU A 72 -8.08 -14.01 1.06
N ASN A 73 -8.23 -14.54 -0.16
CA ASN A 73 -7.88 -15.91 -0.55
C ASN A 73 -6.98 -15.97 -1.79
N LEU A 74 -5.86 -15.23 -1.81
CA LEU A 74 -4.74 -15.58 -2.69
C LEU A 74 -4.05 -16.84 -2.13
N ASN A 75 -4.67 -17.99 -2.36
CA ASN A 75 -3.98 -19.28 -2.27
C ASN A 75 -2.79 -19.20 -3.24
N GLY A 76 -1.60 -19.19 -2.65
CA GLY A 76 -0.36 -18.74 -3.28
C GLY A 76 -0.10 -19.33 -4.66
N CYS A 77 -0.04 -18.44 -5.65
CA CYS A 77 0.96 -18.53 -6.69
C CYS A 77 1.50 -17.12 -6.90
N LEU A 78 2.36 -16.69 -5.97
CA LEU A 78 3.21 -15.52 -6.18
C LEU A 78 4.10 -15.84 -7.38
N TYR A 79 3.92 -15.05 -8.45
CA TYR A 79 4.61 -15.18 -9.72
C TYR A 79 6.09 -14.78 -9.57
N GLN A 80 6.86 -15.54 -8.80
CA GLN A 80 8.33 -15.46 -8.77
C GLN A 80 9.02 -16.82 -8.92
N GLU A 81 8.31 -17.96 -8.95
CA GLU A 81 8.91 -19.25 -9.29
C GLU A 81 8.06 -20.09 -10.27
N CYS A 82 7.83 -19.57 -11.47
CA CYS A 82 7.57 -20.42 -12.65
C CYS A 82 8.74 -20.30 -13.64
N LYS A 83 9.96 -20.50 -13.15
CA LYS A 83 11.16 -20.66 -13.99
C LYS A 83 12.17 -21.61 -13.35
N LYS A 84 11.95 -22.91 -13.51
CA LYS A 84 12.90 -23.86 -14.15
C LYS A 84 12.59 -25.33 -13.79
N ARG A 85 12.69 -26.15 -14.85
CA ARG A 85 13.17 -27.55 -14.89
C ARG A 85 12.19 -28.60 -14.32
N ILE A 86 11.82 -29.68 -15.00
CA ILE A 86 12.26 -30.38 -16.22
C ILE A 86 11.01 -31.02 -16.84
#